data_AF-A0A4Y1RG59-F1
#
_entry.id   AF-A0A4Y1RG59-F1
#
_cell.length_a   1.000
_cell.length_b   1.000
_cell.length_c   1.000
_cell.angle_alpha   90.00
_cell.angle_beta   90.00
_cell.angle_gamma   90.00
#
_symmetry.space_group_name_H-M   'P 1'
#
loop_
_entity.id
_entity.type
_entity.pdbx_description
1 polymer ?
#
loop_
_entity_poly.entity_id
_entity_poly.type
_entity_poly.pdbx_seq_one_letter_code
_entity_poly.pdbx_strand_id
1 'polypeptide(L)'
;MPLKDSNFKRFSMAKLIVLFALCVLPALAVATRPMRTPFTVEGRVFCDPCRAGFETSATTYIPGATVRLECRDRKTMDIRYTKEGRTDSTGTYKIPVTEDHEDQFCDAVLVSSSRKDCAAAAPGRDRARVILTGYNGIASSNRFANAMGFMKNEAVSGCAQILKQLQSSTSRCGLSS
;
A
#
# COMPACT_ATOMS: atom_id res chain seq x y z
N MET A 1 61.76 -32.67 14.97
CA MET A 1 60.52 -32.32 14.23
C MET A 1 60.24 -30.83 14.41
N PRO A 2 60.59 -29.97 13.44
CA PRO A 2 60.18 -28.57 13.46
C PRO A 2 58.83 -28.37 12.74
N LEU A 3 57.96 -27.59 13.37
CA LEU A 3 56.65 -27.17 12.87
C LEU A 3 56.81 -26.23 11.67
N LYS A 4 56.00 -26.48 10.65
CA LYS A 4 56.04 -25.88 9.31
C LYS A 4 55.60 -24.42 9.35
N ASP A 5 56.44 -23.53 8.83
CA ASP A 5 56.21 -22.10 8.74
C ASP A 5 54.90 -21.76 8.03
N SER A 6 54.05 -21.02 8.74
CA SER A 6 52.84 -20.39 8.24
C SER A 6 53.19 -19.31 7.21
N ASN A 7 52.90 -19.59 5.94
CA ASN A 7 53.05 -18.69 4.80
C ASN A 7 51.97 -17.58 4.82
N PHE A 8 52.09 -16.60 5.71
CA PHE A 8 51.27 -15.39 5.67
C PHE A 8 51.91 -14.38 4.71
N LYS A 9 51.53 -14.43 3.43
CA LYS A 9 51.96 -13.45 2.42
C LYS A 9 51.62 -12.04 2.90
N ARG A 10 52.63 -11.18 3.08
CA ARG A 10 52.45 -9.74 3.34
C ARG A 10 51.72 -9.11 2.15
N PHE A 11 50.40 -8.96 2.25
CA PHE A 11 49.66 -8.13 1.32
C PHE A 11 50.10 -6.68 1.53
N SER A 12 50.71 -6.06 0.52
CA SER A 12 51.01 -4.62 0.54
C SER A 12 49.73 -3.84 0.87
N MET A 13 49.82 -2.80 1.70
CA MET A 13 48.67 -1.97 2.09
C MET A 13 47.86 -1.50 0.87
N ALA A 14 48.52 -1.22 -0.25
CA ALA A 14 47.86 -0.89 -1.51
C ALA A 14 46.98 -2.03 -2.05
N LYS A 15 47.42 -3.29 -1.95
CA LYS A 15 46.62 -4.46 -2.35
C LYS A 15 45.42 -4.66 -1.42
N LEU A 16 45.58 -4.40 -0.13
CA LEU A 16 44.50 -4.48 0.85
C LEU A 16 43.43 -3.39 0.60
N ILE A 17 43.87 -2.16 0.32
CA ILE A 17 43.00 -1.02 -0.03
C ILE A 17 42.25 -1.29 -1.33
N VAL A 18 42.92 -1.81 -2.36
CA VAL A 18 42.27 -2.16 -3.64
C VAL A 18 41.25 -3.28 -3.45
N LEU A 19 41.56 -4.33 -2.69
CA LEU A 19 40.61 -5.40 -2.36
C LEU A 19 39.40 -4.86 -1.60
N PHE A 20 39.61 -4.01 -0.61
CA PHE A 20 38.53 -3.39 0.15
C PHE A 20 37.65 -2.48 -0.73
N ALA A 21 38.27 -1.64 -1.57
CA ALA A 21 37.55 -0.82 -2.53
C ALA A 21 36.75 -1.68 -3.53
N LEU A 22 37.32 -2.78 -4.04
CA LEU A 22 36.64 -3.68 -4.98
C LEU A 22 35.43 -4.39 -4.35
N CYS A 23 35.46 -4.66 -3.05
CA CYS A 23 34.36 -5.30 -2.34
C CYS A 23 33.29 -4.29 -1.89
N VAL A 24 33.69 -3.09 -1.46
CA VAL A 24 32.80 -2.11 -0.84
C VAL A 24 32.13 -1.19 -1.87
N LEU A 25 32.82 -0.81 -2.95
CA LEU A 25 32.25 0.07 -3.98
C LEU A 25 31.00 -0.54 -4.67
N PRO A 26 30.98 -1.83 -5.06
CA PRO A 26 29.77 -2.45 -5.61
C PRO A 26 28.62 -2.53 -4.60
N ALA A 27 28.92 -2.79 -3.33
CA ALA A 27 27.91 -2.86 -2.26
C ALA A 27 27.24 -1.50 -2.04
N LEU A 28 28.02 -0.42 -2.01
CA LEU A 28 27.51 0.94 -1.92
C LEU A 28 26.67 1.32 -3.14
N ALA A 29 27.12 0.95 -4.34
CA ALA A 29 26.39 1.20 -5.59
C ALA A 29 25.05 0.45 -5.68
N VAL A 30 24.89 -0.67 -4.97
CA VAL A 30 23.59 -1.38 -4.85
C VAL A 30 22.69 -0.71 -3.83
N ALA A 31 23.24 -0.26 -2.69
CA ALA A 31 22.49 0.40 -1.62
C ALA A 31 21.87 1.73 -2.05
N THR A 32 22.46 2.44 -3.03
CA THR A 32 21.97 3.74 -3.49
C THR A 32 21.12 3.68 -4.76
N ARG A 33 20.84 2.50 -5.31
CA ARG A 33 20.05 2.37 -6.55
C ARG A 33 18.55 2.47 -6.23
N PRO A 34 17.80 3.36 -6.90
CA PRO A 34 16.34 3.30 -6.89
C PRO A 34 15.87 1.91 -7.31
N MET A 35 14.75 1.43 -6.76
CA MET A 35 14.20 0.13 -7.10
C MET A 35 14.01 0.03 -8.62
N ARG A 36 14.51 -1.06 -9.25
CA ARG A 36 14.51 -1.22 -10.72
C ARG A 36 13.10 -1.11 -11.33
N THR A 37 12.07 -1.44 -10.55
CA THR A 37 10.66 -1.36 -10.93
C THR A 37 9.88 -0.73 -9.77
N PRO A 38 9.46 0.55 -9.86
CA PRO A 38 8.69 1.19 -8.80
C PRO A 38 7.35 0.48 -8.59
N PHE A 39 6.87 0.43 -7.34
CA PHE A 39 5.51 -0.01 -7.05
C PHE A 39 4.50 1.02 -7.56
N THR A 40 3.32 0.56 -7.95
CA THR A 40 2.15 1.43 -8.17
C THR A 40 1.05 0.98 -7.24
N VAL A 41 0.70 1.81 -6.27
CA VAL A 41 -0.45 1.57 -5.40
C VAL A 41 -1.70 2.04 -6.11
N GLU A 42 -2.63 1.12 -6.36
CA GLU A 42 -3.87 1.39 -7.06
C GLU A 42 -5.08 1.01 -6.19
N GLY A 43 -6.07 1.87 -6.13
CA GLY A 43 -7.31 1.61 -5.39
C GLY A 43 -8.40 2.58 -5.80
N ARG A 44 -9.58 2.41 -5.21
CA ARG A 44 -10.76 3.22 -5.56
C ARG A 44 -11.39 3.87 -4.34
N VAL A 45 -11.96 5.05 -4.54
CA VAL A 45 -12.74 5.76 -3.52
C VAL A 45 -14.20 5.80 -3.95
N PHE A 46 -15.07 5.31 -3.07
CA PHE A 46 -16.50 5.26 -3.31
C PHE A 46 -17.28 6.12 -2.33
N CYS A 47 -18.50 6.46 -2.75
CA CYS A 47 -19.53 7.05 -1.93
C CYS A 47 -20.56 5.96 -1.61
N ASP A 48 -20.81 5.76 -0.32
CA ASP A 48 -21.81 4.89 0.24
C ASP A 48 -23.11 5.68 0.53
N PRO A 49 -24.10 5.63 -0.37
CA PRO A 49 -25.35 6.33 -0.16
C PRO A 49 -26.28 5.59 0.82
N CYS A 50 -25.98 4.36 1.19
CA CYS A 50 -26.80 3.54 2.08
C CYS A 50 -26.23 3.43 3.50
N ARG A 51 -25.04 3.99 3.73
CA ARG A 51 -24.32 3.88 5.01
C ARG A 51 -24.15 2.42 5.44
N ALA A 52 -23.98 1.53 4.47
CA ALA A 52 -23.80 0.09 4.66
C ALA A 52 -22.38 -0.28 5.12
N GLY A 53 -21.38 0.57 4.86
CA GLY A 53 -19.98 0.30 5.17
C GLY A 53 -19.27 -0.61 4.16
N PHE A 54 -19.86 -0.85 2.99
CA PHE A 54 -19.29 -1.61 1.88
C PHE A 54 -19.99 -1.23 0.56
N GLU A 55 -19.43 -1.66 -0.56
CA GLU A 55 -19.98 -1.36 -1.89
C GLU A 55 -21.29 -2.12 -2.14
N THR A 56 -22.30 -1.41 -2.62
CA THR A 56 -23.64 -1.92 -2.97
C THR A 56 -23.99 -1.52 -4.40
N SER A 57 -25.13 -2.00 -4.93
CA SER A 57 -25.61 -1.59 -6.26
C SER A 57 -25.92 -0.10 -6.39
N ALA A 58 -26.07 0.63 -5.28
CA ALA A 58 -26.24 2.09 -5.29
C ALA A 58 -24.91 2.86 -5.20
N THR A 59 -23.79 2.17 -5.00
CA THR A 59 -22.49 2.82 -4.83
C THR A 59 -22.08 3.61 -6.05
N THR A 60 -21.54 4.80 -5.80
CA THR A 60 -20.96 5.66 -6.85
C THR A 60 -19.51 5.94 -6.51
N TYR A 61 -18.65 6.07 -7.52
CA TYR A 61 -17.24 6.40 -7.28
C TYR A 61 -17.01 7.91 -7.25
N ILE A 62 -15.98 8.35 -6.53
CA ILE A 62 -15.72 9.77 -6.29
C ILE A 62 -14.46 10.20 -7.05
N PRO A 63 -14.59 10.96 -8.16
CA PRO A 63 -13.46 11.62 -8.81
C PRO A 63 -12.89 12.76 -7.97
N GLY A 64 -11.57 12.96 -8.01
CA GLY A 64 -10.90 14.07 -7.31
C GLY A 64 -10.86 13.94 -5.78
N ALA A 65 -11.21 12.79 -5.20
CA ALA A 65 -10.98 12.50 -3.80
C ALA A 65 -9.47 12.43 -3.53
N THR A 66 -9.04 12.92 -2.36
CA THR A 66 -7.63 12.92 -1.95
C THR A 66 -7.38 11.71 -1.05
N VAL A 67 -6.35 10.94 -1.39
CA VAL A 67 -5.89 9.76 -0.65
C VAL A 67 -4.43 9.99 -0.30
N ARG A 68 -4.03 9.52 0.89
CA ARG A 68 -2.63 9.57 1.34
C ARG A 68 -2.14 8.17 1.64
N LEU A 69 -1.06 7.79 1.00
CA LEU A 69 -0.28 6.63 1.38
C LEU A 69 0.58 7.02 2.59
N GLU A 70 0.52 6.22 3.65
CA GLU A 70 1.33 6.37 4.87
C GLU A 70 2.02 5.06 5.17
N CYS A 71 3.35 5.04 5.29
CA CYS A 71 4.07 3.91 5.86
C CYS A 71 4.61 4.25 7.23
N ARG A 72 4.37 3.35 8.18
CA ARG A 72 4.76 3.50 9.58
C ARG A 72 5.78 2.46 9.95
N ASP A 73 6.71 2.88 10.80
CA ASP A 73 7.61 1.97 11.49
C ASP A 73 6.79 0.92 12.25
N ARG A 74 7.12 -0.36 12.07
CA ARG A 74 6.37 -1.46 12.66
C ARG A 74 6.40 -1.46 14.19
N LYS A 75 7.48 -0.95 14.79
CA LYS A 75 7.69 -0.97 16.25
C LYS A 75 7.24 0.33 16.89
N THR A 76 7.63 1.47 16.32
CA THR A 76 7.35 2.78 16.93
C THR A 76 6.03 3.38 16.47
N MET A 77 5.45 2.89 15.36
CA MET A 77 4.27 3.44 14.69
C MET A 77 4.44 4.86 14.13
N ASP A 78 5.67 5.39 14.15
CA ASP A 78 6.02 6.68 13.57
C ASP A 78 5.88 6.65 12.05
N ILE A 79 5.37 7.75 11.47
CA ILE A 79 5.29 7.89 10.02
C ILE A 79 6.71 8.03 9.46
N ARG A 80 7.08 7.13 8.57
CA ARG A 80 8.38 7.13 7.85
C ARG A 80 8.24 7.63 6.42
N TYR A 81 7.08 7.43 5.83
CA TYR A 81 6.82 7.83 4.45
C TYR A 81 5.38 8.32 4.30
N THR A 82 5.22 9.35 3.49
CA THR A 82 3.90 9.77 3.04
C THR A 82 3.90 10.26 1.61
N LYS A 83 2.82 9.96 0.89
CA LYS A 83 2.60 10.47 -0.47
C LYS A 83 1.11 10.59 -0.76
N GLU A 84 0.69 11.75 -1.24
CA GLU A 84 -0.69 11.98 -1.63
C GLU A 84 -0.93 11.60 -3.10
N GLY A 85 -2.17 11.20 -3.36
CA GLY A 85 -2.71 10.94 -4.68
C GLY A 85 -4.15 11.44 -4.77
N ARG A 86 -4.63 11.61 -5.99
CA ARG A 86 -6.03 11.94 -6.27
C ARG A 86 -6.66 10.90 -7.15
N THR A 87 -7.96 10.69 -6.96
CA THR A 87 -8.72 9.82 -7.84
C THR A 87 -9.02 10.49 -9.17
N ASP A 88 -8.98 9.70 -10.24
CA ASP A 88 -9.36 10.09 -11.59
C ASP A 88 -10.89 10.09 -11.80
N SER A 89 -11.34 10.27 -13.04
CA SER A 89 -12.77 10.28 -13.41
C SER A 89 -13.52 8.99 -13.09
N THR A 90 -12.84 7.87 -12.86
CA THR A 90 -13.42 6.58 -12.48
C THR A 90 -13.45 6.35 -10.96
N GLY A 91 -12.93 7.33 -10.21
CA GLY A 91 -12.69 7.25 -8.77
C GLY A 91 -11.49 6.37 -8.40
N THR A 92 -10.58 6.13 -9.34
CA THR A 92 -9.38 5.32 -9.14
C THR A 92 -8.18 6.22 -8.86
N TYR A 93 -7.38 5.92 -7.84
CA TYR A 93 -6.11 6.58 -7.61
C TYR A 93 -4.95 5.65 -7.96
N LYS A 94 -3.83 6.23 -8.40
CA LYS A 94 -2.57 5.53 -8.65
C LYS A 94 -1.43 6.33 -8.04
N ILE A 95 -0.72 5.75 -7.07
CA ILE A 95 0.41 6.39 -6.37
C ILE A 95 1.69 5.61 -6.69
N PRO A 96 2.65 6.19 -7.43
CA PRO A 96 3.93 5.53 -7.69
C PRO A 96 4.84 5.62 -6.46
N VAL A 97 5.51 4.52 -6.11
CA VAL A 97 6.42 4.41 -4.96
C VAL A 97 7.73 3.79 -5.43
N THR A 98 8.83 4.53 -5.28
CA THR A 98 10.17 4.15 -5.77
C THR A 98 11.03 3.46 -4.72
N GLU A 99 10.54 3.37 -3.48
CA GLU A 99 11.22 2.83 -2.32
C GLU A 99 10.62 1.47 -1.93
N ASP A 100 11.47 0.55 -1.48
CA ASP A 100 11.02 -0.65 -0.76
C ASP A 100 10.83 -0.27 0.71
N HIS A 101 9.64 -0.49 1.24
CA HIS A 101 9.28 -0.17 2.62
C HIS A 101 9.40 -1.38 3.56
N GLU A 102 10.01 -2.47 3.11
CA GLU A 102 10.39 -3.64 3.91
C GLU A 102 9.24 -4.15 4.81
N ASP A 103 9.41 -4.11 6.13
CA ASP A 103 8.45 -4.57 7.13
C ASP A 103 7.54 -3.46 7.68
N GLN A 104 7.57 -2.26 7.10
CA GLN A 104 6.72 -1.14 7.50
C GLN A 104 5.24 -1.43 7.24
N PHE A 105 4.41 -0.84 8.09
CA PHE A 105 2.97 -0.85 7.94
C PHE A 105 2.52 0.29 7.02
N CYS A 106 2.33 -0.03 5.74
CA CYS A 106 1.82 0.89 4.72
C CYS A 106 0.29 0.83 4.56
N ASP A 107 -0.39 1.95 4.67
CA ASP A 107 -1.84 2.09 4.47
C ASP A 107 -2.12 3.22 3.47
N ALA A 108 -3.03 2.99 2.52
CA ALA A 108 -3.74 4.08 1.88
C ALA A 108 -4.83 4.59 2.85
N VAL A 109 -4.97 5.90 2.99
CA VAL A 109 -5.87 6.55 3.93
C VAL A 109 -6.68 7.64 3.24
N LEU A 110 -7.98 7.73 3.52
CA LEU A 110 -8.82 8.81 3.04
C LEU A 110 -8.44 10.14 3.70
N VAL A 111 -8.23 11.17 2.89
CA VAL A 111 -7.94 12.54 3.38
C VAL A 111 -9.18 13.42 3.20
N SER A 112 -9.71 13.49 1.98
CA SER A 112 -10.86 14.35 1.68
C SER A 112 -11.66 13.87 0.48
N SER A 113 -12.94 14.18 0.49
CA SER A 113 -13.84 13.98 -0.64
C SER A 113 -14.00 15.27 -1.43
N SER A 114 -14.11 15.16 -2.74
CA SER A 114 -14.52 16.27 -3.63
C SER A 114 -16.02 16.56 -3.54
N ARG A 115 -16.81 15.65 -2.95
CA ARG A 115 -18.27 15.72 -2.83
C ARG A 115 -18.68 16.10 -1.41
N LYS A 116 -19.32 17.27 -1.26
CA LYS A 116 -19.83 17.74 0.04
C LYS A 116 -20.92 16.85 0.63
N ASP A 117 -21.72 16.20 -0.22
CA ASP A 117 -22.80 15.31 0.21
C ASP A 117 -22.30 13.92 0.66
N CYS A 118 -21.01 13.63 0.49
CA CYS A 118 -20.41 12.32 0.76
C CYS A 118 -18.94 12.49 1.19
N ALA A 119 -18.73 13.02 2.39
CA ALA A 119 -17.41 13.46 2.88
C ALA A 119 -17.01 12.87 4.25
N ALA A 120 -17.92 12.22 4.98
CA ALA A 120 -17.59 11.52 6.21
C ALA A 120 -17.06 10.12 5.88
N ALA A 121 -15.87 9.75 6.38
CA ALA A 121 -15.34 8.41 6.15
C ALA A 121 -16.29 7.37 6.76
N ALA A 122 -16.65 6.34 5.99
CA ALA A 122 -17.48 5.26 6.50
C ALA A 122 -16.66 4.45 7.55
N PRO A 123 -17.27 4.05 8.68
CA PRO A 123 -16.56 3.32 9.73
C PRO A 123 -15.82 2.09 9.19
N GLY A 124 -14.52 1.98 9.48
CA GLY A 124 -13.68 0.86 9.03
C GLY A 124 -13.34 0.87 7.53
N ARG A 125 -13.66 1.94 6.81
CA ARG A 125 -13.36 2.13 5.37
C ARG A 125 -12.56 3.39 5.09
N ASP A 126 -11.95 3.97 6.13
CA ASP A 126 -11.04 5.11 6.06
C ASP A 126 -9.63 4.72 5.59
N ARG A 127 -9.29 3.42 5.63
CA ARG A 127 -7.96 2.91 5.29
C ARG A 127 -7.95 1.54 4.61
N ALA A 128 -6.89 1.29 3.86
CA ALA A 128 -6.60 0.01 3.25
C ALA A 128 -5.10 -0.31 3.30
N ARG A 129 -4.74 -1.44 3.91
CA ARG A 129 -3.37 -1.96 4.02
C ARG A 129 -2.84 -2.37 2.65
N VAL A 130 -1.60 -2.01 2.34
CA VAL A 130 -0.86 -2.45 1.15
C VAL A 130 0.54 -2.94 1.53
N ILE A 131 1.07 -3.88 0.75
CA ILE A 131 2.41 -4.44 0.96
C ILE A 131 3.37 -3.79 -0.03
N LEU A 132 4.34 -3.04 0.47
CA LEU A 132 5.31 -2.29 -0.34
C LEU A 132 6.73 -2.82 -0.17
N THR A 133 6.88 -4.14 -0.32
CA THR A 133 8.19 -4.79 -0.37
C THR A 133 8.26 -5.79 -1.52
N GLY A 134 9.43 -5.96 -2.12
CA GLY A 134 9.71 -6.99 -3.13
C GLY A 134 9.90 -8.38 -2.52
N TYR A 135 10.14 -8.47 -1.20
CA TYR A 135 10.44 -9.71 -0.50
C TYR A 135 9.18 -10.44 0.01
N ASN A 136 8.13 -10.50 -0.81
CA ASN A 136 6.81 -11.05 -0.44
C ASN A 136 6.26 -12.11 -1.40
N GLY A 137 7.04 -12.55 -2.39
CA GLY A 137 6.62 -13.56 -3.38
C GLY A 137 5.60 -13.06 -4.41
N ILE A 138 5.24 -11.78 -4.40
CA ILE A 138 4.32 -11.19 -5.40
C ILE A 138 5.14 -10.70 -6.61
N ALA A 139 4.88 -11.29 -7.78
CA ALA A 139 5.62 -10.98 -9.01
C ALA A 139 5.31 -9.57 -9.59
N SER A 140 4.15 -9.01 -9.30
CA SER A 140 3.72 -7.71 -9.84
C SER A 140 4.18 -6.55 -8.96
N SER A 141 4.55 -5.44 -9.61
CA SER A 141 4.80 -4.16 -8.93
C SER A 141 3.50 -3.36 -8.68
N ASN A 142 2.36 -3.79 -9.23
CA ASN A 142 1.07 -3.19 -8.91
C ASN A 142 0.55 -3.73 -7.58
N ARG A 143 0.15 -2.82 -6.69
CA ARG A 143 -0.31 -3.11 -5.34
C ARG A 143 -1.74 -2.60 -5.21
N PHE A 144 -2.70 -3.52 -5.19
CA PHE A 144 -4.11 -3.17 -5.13
C PHE A 144 -4.55 -2.98 -3.68
N ALA A 145 -5.08 -1.81 -3.37
CA ALA A 145 -5.72 -1.49 -2.11
C ALA A 145 -7.22 -1.78 -2.20
N ASN A 146 -7.79 -2.26 -1.11
CA ASN A 146 -9.25 -2.35 -0.98
C ASN A 146 -9.90 -0.98 -1.20
N ALA A 147 -11.10 -0.98 -1.78
CA ALA A 147 -11.85 0.26 -1.96
C ALA A 147 -12.17 0.90 -0.61
N MET A 148 -11.97 2.21 -0.53
CA MET A 148 -12.23 3.03 0.66
C MET A 148 -13.46 3.89 0.42
N GLY A 149 -14.23 4.14 1.47
CA GLY A 149 -15.57 4.69 1.34
C GLY A 149 -15.78 5.93 2.19
N PHE A 150 -16.28 7.00 1.55
CA PHE A 150 -17.04 8.01 2.26
C PHE A 150 -18.52 7.60 2.30
N MET A 151 -19.27 8.10 3.26
CA MET A 151 -20.71 7.89 3.35
C MET A 151 -21.47 9.21 3.26
N LYS A 152 -22.72 9.12 2.80
CA LYS A 152 -23.66 10.23 2.90
C LYS A 152 -24.06 10.48 4.36
N ASN A 153 -24.47 11.72 4.63
CA ASN A 153 -25.01 12.10 5.94
C ASN A 153 -26.29 11.33 6.27
N GLU A 154 -27.12 11.05 5.27
CA GLU A 154 -28.36 10.28 5.42
C GLU A 154 -28.45 9.22 4.33
N ALA A 155 -29.07 8.08 4.66
CA ALA A 155 -29.30 7.01 3.70
C ALA A 155 -30.34 7.44 2.66
N VAL A 156 -30.07 7.19 1.39
CA VAL A 156 -31.02 7.53 0.32
C VAL A 156 -32.20 6.54 0.27
N SER A 157 -33.28 6.94 -0.38
CA SER A 157 -34.43 6.08 -0.62
C SER A 157 -34.02 4.79 -1.35
N GLY A 158 -34.63 3.66 -0.98
CA GLY A 158 -34.39 2.35 -1.61
C GLY A 158 -33.30 1.50 -0.96
N CYS A 159 -32.50 2.06 -0.04
CA CYS A 159 -31.44 1.31 0.65
C CYS A 159 -31.96 0.12 1.46
N ALA A 160 -33.14 0.20 2.06
CA ALA A 160 -33.75 -0.92 2.78
C ALA A 160 -33.95 -2.16 1.88
N GLN A 161 -34.36 -1.95 0.63
CA GLN A 161 -34.56 -3.03 -0.33
C GLN A 161 -33.22 -3.64 -0.79
N ILE A 162 -32.22 -2.79 -1.04
CA ILE A 162 -30.86 -3.22 -1.41
C ILE A 162 -30.26 -4.10 -0.30
N LEU A 163 -30.35 -3.65 0.95
CA LEU A 163 -29.81 -4.39 2.09
C LEU A 163 -30.55 -5.72 2.32
N LYS A 164 -31.88 -5.74 2.15
CA LYS A 164 -32.67 -6.97 2.23
C LYS A 164 -32.27 -7.99 1.15
N GLN A 165 -32.02 -7.53 -0.08
CA GLN A 165 -31.55 -8.40 -1.15
C GLN A 165 -30.20 -9.02 -0.81
N LEU A 166 -29.25 -8.22 -0.33
CA LEU A 166 -27.93 -8.67 0.08
C LEU A 166 -27.97 -9.71 1.19
N GLN A 167 -28.79 -9.48 2.23
CA GLN A 167 -28.99 -10.46 3.30
C GLN A 167 -29.50 -11.80 2.75
N SER A 168 -30.49 -11.77 1.86
CA SER A 168 -31.06 -12.98 1.26
C SER A 168 -30.08 -13.73 0.34
N SER A 169 -29.13 -13.02 -0.29
CA SER A 169 -28.07 -13.65 -1.08
C SER A 169 -27.02 -14.31 -0.20
N THR A 170 -26.65 -13.65 0.91
CA THR A 170 -25.70 -14.23 1.88
C THR A 170 -26.26 -15.50 2.52
N SER A 171 -27.55 -15.54 2.87
CA SER A 171 -28.21 -16.75 3.37
C SER A 171 -28.14 -17.91 2.37
N ARG A 172 -28.20 -17.63 1.06
CA ARG A 172 -28.10 -18.66 0.00
C ARG A 172 -26.68 -19.19 -0.17
N CYS A 173 -25.66 -18.33 -0.07
CA CYS A 173 -24.27 -18.79 -0.06
C CYS A 173 -23.98 -19.68 1.17
N GLY A 174 -24.53 -19.34 2.34
CA GLY A 174 -24.37 -20.14 3.56
C GLY A 174 -25.09 -21.50 3.55
N LEU A 175 -26.06 -21.70 2.65
CA LEU A 175 -26.75 -22.98 2.44
C LEU A 175 -26.11 -23.84 1.35
N SER A 176 -25.07 -23.33 0.66
CA SER A 176 -24.31 -24.06 -0.36
C SER A 176 -22.93 -24.52 0.14
N SER A 177 -22.71 -24.52 1.47
CA SER A 177 -21.51 -25.01 2.14
C SER A 177 -21.80 -26.26 2.95
#